data_AF-A0A1V3XYD6-F1
#
_entry.id   AF-A0A1V3XYD6-F1
#
_cell.length_a   1.000
_cell.length_b   1.000
_cell.length_c   1.000
_cell.angle_alpha   90.00
_cell.angle_beta   90.00
_cell.angle_gamma   90.00
#
_symmetry.space_group_name_H-M   'P 1'
#
loop_
_entity.id
_entity.type
_entity.pdbx_description
1 polymer ?
#
loop_
_entity_poly.entity_id
_entity_poly.type
_entity_poly.pdbx_seq_one_letter_code
_entity_poly.pdbx_strand_id
1 'polypeptide(L)'
;MPKPTKGPRLGGSSSHQKAILANLATSLFEHGRIKTTEPKARALRPYAEKLITHAKKGTLHNRREVLKKIRDKDVVHALFAEIGPFFSDRDGGYTRIIKVEPRKGDNAPMAVIELVREKTVTSEADRARRVKASKQASQDVAAPVAAAAAPQAAVEPEAAVGTTADEAAGEAAGDEAGGPRLPTRRARPTRRAKPPRTPRTPKGPPRISADVRLRLDIAYDGTDFAGWATQPGLRTVAGVLDAALTTIFRTPIRLRAAGRTDAGVHASGQVAHADVPVDALPNAYSHSVRAGHPEFRPLVRRLSRFLPSDVRVIDIVRAPRDFDARFSALCRHYVYRLSTAPYGVVPQLARYVTAWPRDLDVEAMTIASRELLGLHDFAAFCRHRDGATTIRDLQRLDWARDGDLVTAHVTADAFCWSMVRSLVGAVLAVGEHRRSTAWCRELLTATGRSSDFAAAPAHGLTLVQVDYPPDDQLAARALTTRDLRSR
;
A
#
# COMPACT_ATOMS: atom_id res chain seq x y z
N MET A 1 9.54 4.82 44.04
CA MET A 1 9.17 4.57 42.63
C MET A 1 7.80 5.18 42.35
N PRO A 2 7.49 5.66 41.13
CA PRO A 2 6.12 6.04 40.78
C PRO A 2 5.18 4.84 40.89
N LYS A 3 4.01 5.05 41.51
CA LYS A 3 2.98 4.02 41.74
C LYS A 3 2.49 3.47 40.39
N PRO A 4 2.46 2.14 40.16
CA PRO A 4 1.97 1.60 38.90
C PRO A 4 0.50 1.96 38.71
N THR A 5 0.14 2.47 37.54
CA THR A 5 -1.22 2.88 37.21
C THR A 5 -2.18 1.70 37.33
N LYS A 6 -3.13 1.78 38.27
CA LYS A 6 -4.24 0.81 38.37
C LYS A 6 -5.10 0.92 37.11
N GLY A 7 -5.09 -0.12 36.29
CA GLY A 7 -5.91 -0.24 35.09
C GLY A 7 -5.77 -1.64 34.47
N PRO A 8 -6.69 -2.06 33.57
CA PRO A 8 -6.66 -3.39 32.98
C PRO A 8 -5.37 -3.67 32.19
N ARG A 9 -4.71 -4.79 32.49
CA ARG A 9 -3.48 -5.22 31.80
C ARG A 9 -3.80 -5.97 30.52
N LEU A 10 -3.15 -5.61 29.43
CA LEU A 10 -3.24 -6.35 28.16
C LEU A 10 -2.62 -7.74 28.33
N GLY A 11 -3.44 -8.80 28.24
CA GLY A 11 -3.00 -10.19 28.39
C GLY A 11 -2.88 -10.67 29.85
N GLY A 12 -3.45 -9.95 30.82
CA GLY A 12 -3.52 -10.36 32.23
C GLY A 12 -2.21 -10.18 33.00
N SER A 13 -1.18 -10.99 32.71
CA SER A 13 0.08 -10.97 33.45
C SER A 13 1.02 -9.84 33.00
N SER A 14 1.88 -9.38 33.92
CA SER A 14 2.83 -8.29 33.64
C SER A 14 3.99 -8.71 32.71
N SER A 15 4.29 -10.01 32.63
CA SER A 15 5.23 -10.58 31.65
C SER A 15 4.59 -10.68 30.27
N HIS A 16 3.34 -11.15 30.18
CA HIS A 16 2.60 -11.23 28.93
C HIS A 16 2.36 -9.84 28.31
N GLN A 17 1.99 -8.84 29.12
CA GLN A 17 1.86 -7.46 28.66
C GLN A 17 3.18 -6.91 28.08
N LYS A 18 4.33 -7.21 28.68
CA LYS A 18 5.65 -6.82 28.14
C LYS A 18 5.95 -7.50 26.80
N ALA A 19 5.61 -8.78 26.65
CA ALA A 19 5.79 -9.51 25.38
C ALA A 19 4.87 -8.97 24.27
N ILE A 20 3.60 -8.68 24.58
CA ILE A 20 2.65 -8.04 23.65
C ILE A 20 3.19 -6.69 23.17
N LEU A 21 3.67 -5.84 24.09
CA LEU A 21 4.21 -4.53 23.75
C LEU A 21 5.53 -4.61 22.96
N ALA A 22 6.39 -5.58 23.27
CA ALA A 22 7.61 -5.84 22.52
C ALA A 22 7.30 -6.25 21.07
N ASN A 23 6.43 -7.24 20.86
CA ASN A 23 6.05 -7.73 19.53
C ASN A 23 5.36 -6.63 18.70
N LEU A 24 4.44 -5.87 19.33
CA LEU A 24 3.78 -4.74 18.67
C LEU A 24 4.77 -3.61 18.32
N ALA A 25 5.82 -3.38 19.12
CA ALA A 25 6.87 -2.41 18.80
C ALA A 25 7.76 -2.89 17.65
N THR A 26 8.11 -4.19 17.61
CA THR A 26 8.82 -4.79 16.47
C THR A 26 8.06 -4.53 15.17
N SER A 27 6.79 -4.95 15.07
CA SER A 27 5.99 -4.76 13.85
C SER A 27 5.72 -3.27 13.52
N LEU A 28 5.65 -2.39 14.53
CA LEU A 28 5.52 -0.94 14.29
C LEU A 28 6.79 -0.35 13.67
N PHE A 29 7.98 -0.81 14.05
CA PHE A 29 9.25 -0.34 13.47
C PHE A 29 9.58 -1.03 12.14
N GLU A 30 9.24 -2.30 12.00
CA GLU A 30 9.41 -3.10 10.78
C GLU A 30 8.52 -2.62 9.61
N HIS A 31 7.28 -2.22 9.89
CA HIS A 31 6.31 -1.79 8.86
C HIS A 31 6.03 -0.27 8.87
N GLY A 32 6.43 0.43 9.93
CA GLY A 32 6.14 1.86 10.16
C GLY A 32 4.66 2.18 10.46
N ARG A 33 3.75 1.20 10.38
CA ARG A 33 2.29 1.35 10.51
C ARG A 33 1.64 -0.01 10.79
N ILE A 34 0.81 -0.11 11.84
CA ILE A 34 0.06 -1.33 12.18
C ILE A 34 -1.39 -1.03 12.60
N LYS A 35 -2.33 -1.92 12.25
CA LYS A 35 -3.73 -1.90 12.71
C LYS A 35 -3.89 -2.83 13.92
N THR A 36 -4.45 -2.32 15.02
CA THR A 36 -4.65 -3.06 16.28
C THR A 36 -5.88 -2.54 17.03
N THR A 37 -6.18 -3.01 18.24
CA THR A 37 -7.29 -2.43 19.04
C THR A 37 -6.87 -1.10 19.67
N GLU A 38 -7.79 -0.16 19.87
CA GLU A 38 -7.50 1.16 20.46
C GLU A 38 -6.75 1.06 21.81
N PRO A 39 -7.11 0.16 22.76
CA PRO A 39 -6.34 -0.03 24.00
C PRO A 39 -4.90 -0.51 23.75
N LYS A 40 -4.66 -1.37 22.76
CA LYS A 40 -3.32 -1.84 22.39
C LYS A 40 -2.49 -0.71 21.76
N ALA A 41 -3.08 0.11 20.89
CA ALA A 41 -2.42 1.28 20.31
C ALA A 41 -2.04 2.32 21.38
N ARG A 42 -2.96 2.65 22.28
CA ARG A 42 -2.72 3.59 23.40
C ARG A 42 -1.63 3.10 24.35
N ALA A 43 -1.58 1.81 24.66
CA ALA A 43 -0.52 1.22 25.49
C ALA A 43 0.84 1.12 24.78
N LEU A 44 0.85 0.89 23.46
CA LEU A 44 2.07 0.81 22.65
C LEU A 44 2.78 2.16 22.55
N ARG A 45 2.04 3.26 22.38
CA ARG A 45 2.58 4.60 22.17
C ARG A 45 3.72 4.99 23.14
N PRO A 46 3.55 5.02 24.47
CA PRO A 46 4.63 5.41 25.39
C PRO A 46 5.80 4.41 25.42
N TYR A 47 5.56 3.14 25.06
CA TYR A 47 6.61 2.14 24.93
C TYR A 47 7.47 2.38 23.68
N ALA A 48 6.83 2.58 22.53
CA ALA A 48 7.49 2.85 21.25
C ALA A 48 8.21 4.21 21.25
N GLU A 49 7.58 5.29 21.74
CA GLU A 49 8.21 6.61 21.80
C GLU A 49 9.48 6.61 22.68
N LYS A 50 9.51 5.82 23.76
CA LYS A 50 10.73 5.65 24.58
C LYS A 50 11.85 4.95 23.82
N LEU A 51 11.55 3.94 22.99
CA LEU A 51 12.56 3.25 22.19
C LEU A 51 13.14 4.15 21.10
N ILE A 52 12.32 4.99 20.46
CA ILE A 52 12.78 6.01 19.50
C ILE A 52 13.68 7.05 20.20
N THR A 53 13.32 7.52 21.40
CA THR A 53 14.20 8.42 22.19
C THR A 53 15.55 7.78 22.56
N HIS A 54 15.60 6.46 22.82
CA HIS A 54 16.88 5.75 22.97
C HIS A 54 17.66 5.68 21.64
N ALA A 55 16.98 5.53 20.51
CA ALA A 55 17.60 5.49 19.18
C ALA A 55 18.17 6.84 18.73
N LYS A 56 17.43 7.95 18.93
CA LYS A 56 17.88 9.34 18.69
C LYS A 56 19.19 9.67 19.41
N LYS A 57 19.49 9.01 20.53
CA LYS A 57 20.75 9.17 21.29
C LYS A 57 21.93 8.35 20.75
N GLY A 58 21.72 7.40 19.84
CA GLY A 58 22.77 6.63 19.14
C GLY A 58 23.67 5.67 19.94
N THR A 59 23.92 5.93 21.23
CA THR A 59 25.04 5.30 21.96
C THR A 59 24.91 3.78 22.14
N LEU A 60 26.06 3.11 22.28
CA LEU A 60 26.15 1.66 22.52
C LEU A 60 25.34 1.19 23.74
N HIS A 61 25.27 1.99 24.81
CA HIS A 61 24.42 1.72 25.97
C HIS A 61 22.93 1.70 25.59
N ASN A 62 22.46 2.69 24.83
CA ASN A 62 21.08 2.74 24.36
C ASN A 62 20.75 1.56 23.44
N ARG A 63 21.66 1.17 22.53
CA ARG A 63 21.47 -0.02 21.66
C ARG A 63 21.36 -1.31 22.48
N ARG A 64 22.17 -1.48 23.54
CA ARG A 64 22.04 -2.59 24.51
C ARG A 64 20.71 -2.56 25.27
N GLU A 65 20.23 -1.38 25.68
CA GLU A 65 18.93 -1.23 26.35
C GLU A 65 17.72 -1.54 25.46
N VAL A 66 17.82 -1.30 24.15
CA VAL A 66 16.77 -1.71 23.20
C VAL A 66 16.82 -3.22 22.94
N LEU A 67 18.01 -3.83 22.79
CA LEU A 67 18.17 -5.27 22.58
C LEU A 67 17.64 -6.15 23.73
N LYS A 68 17.53 -5.61 24.96
CA LYS A 68 16.83 -6.25 26.09
C LYS A 68 15.32 -6.39 25.88
N LYS A 69 14.74 -5.69 24.89
CA LYS A 69 13.30 -5.50 24.70
C LYS A 69 12.84 -6.00 23.32
N ILE A 70 13.53 -5.58 22.26
CA ILE A 70 13.36 -6.11 20.89
C ILE A 70 14.54 -7.05 20.61
N ARG A 71 14.23 -8.33 20.36
CA ARG A 71 15.23 -9.38 20.11
C ARG A 71 15.70 -9.44 18.66
N ASP A 72 14.90 -8.88 17.75
CA ASP A 72 15.22 -8.78 16.34
C ASP A 72 16.37 -7.80 16.11
N LYS A 73 17.41 -8.23 15.41
CA LYS A 73 18.62 -7.41 15.18
C LYS A 73 18.45 -6.43 14.03
N ASP A 74 17.63 -6.77 13.04
CA ASP A 74 17.47 -6.01 11.80
C ASP A 74 16.49 -4.87 12.03
N VAL A 75 15.43 -5.11 12.81
CA VAL A 75 14.53 -4.06 13.33
C VAL A 75 15.28 -3.11 14.29
N VAL A 76 16.21 -3.62 15.11
CA VAL A 76 17.08 -2.74 15.93
C VAL A 76 18.10 -1.99 15.08
N HIS A 77 18.56 -2.55 13.96
CA HIS A 77 19.40 -1.83 13.00
C HIS A 77 18.63 -0.67 12.37
N ALA A 78 17.48 -0.94 11.74
CA ALA A 78 16.62 0.09 11.13
C ALA A 78 16.20 1.18 12.14
N LEU A 79 15.87 0.78 13.39
CA LEU A 79 15.52 1.73 14.45
C LEU A 79 16.65 2.72 14.76
N PHE A 80 17.93 2.29 14.75
CA PHE A 80 19.08 3.16 15.04
C PHE A 80 19.72 3.81 13.81
N ALA A 81 19.60 3.21 12.63
CA ALA A 81 20.21 3.72 11.39
C ALA A 81 19.28 4.67 10.62
N GLU A 82 17.97 4.47 10.70
CA GLU A 82 16.98 5.21 9.89
C GLU A 82 16.00 5.98 10.78
N ILE A 83 15.26 5.27 11.66
CA ILE A 83 14.15 5.86 12.42
C ILE A 83 14.63 6.87 13.47
N GLY A 84 15.67 6.53 14.24
CA GLY A 84 16.28 7.41 15.24
C GLY A 84 16.79 8.73 14.64
N PRO A 85 17.66 8.68 13.60
CA PRO A 85 18.12 9.87 12.88
C PRO A 85 17.00 10.66 12.19
N PHE A 86 15.98 10.00 11.62
CA PHE A 86 14.84 10.69 11.00
C PHE A 86 14.06 11.59 11.99
N PHE A 87 14.08 11.26 13.28
CA PHE A 87 13.46 12.03 14.36
C PHE A 87 14.45 12.90 15.17
N SER A 88 15.66 13.18 14.66
CA SER A 88 16.64 14.07 15.31
C SER A 88 16.03 15.41 15.75
N ASP A 89 15.20 16.00 14.88
CA ASP A 89 14.72 17.39 15.00
C ASP A 89 13.40 17.47 15.80
N ARG A 90 12.97 16.37 16.43
CA ARG A 90 11.70 16.24 17.14
C ARG A 90 11.90 15.68 18.55
N ASP A 91 11.25 16.27 19.55
CA ASP A 91 11.44 15.88 20.97
C ASP A 91 10.31 15.03 21.56
N GLY A 92 9.34 14.62 20.75
CA GLY A 92 8.31 13.65 21.13
C GLY A 92 7.14 13.59 20.16
N GLY A 93 6.20 12.67 20.40
CA GLY A 93 5.04 12.50 19.53
C GLY A 93 5.37 11.81 18.21
N TYR A 94 6.41 10.96 18.19
CA TYR A 94 6.86 10.23 17.00
C TYR A 94 5.80 9.25 16.44
N THR A 95 4.76 8.94 17.22
CA THR A 95 3.65 8.08 16.81
C THR A 95 2.32 8.84 16.73
N ARG A 96 1.56 8.59 15.66
CA ARG A 96 0.17 9.03 15.47
C ARG A 96 -0.75 7.82 15.68
N ILE A 97 -1.87 8.03 16.38
CA ILE A 97 -2.95 7.04 16.52
C ILE A 97 -4.17 7.58 15.78
N ILE A 98 -4.71 6.79 14.85
CA ILE A 98 -5.90 7.09 14.07
C ILE A 98 -6.97 6.05 14.45
N LYS A 99 -8.11 6.48 14.96
CA LYS A 99 -9.26 5.58 15.17
C LYS A 99 -9.78 5.10 13.82
N VAL A 100 -10.18 3.84 13.74
CA VAL A 100 -10.82 3.26 12.56
C VAL A 100 -12.04 2.46 12.99
N GLU A 101 -12.88 2.09 12.02
CA GLU A 101 -14.11 1.32 12.25
C GLU A 101 -13.91 0.13 13.20
N PRO A 102 -14.84 -0.10 14.16
CA PRO A 102 -14.81 -1.26 15.03
C PRO A 102 -14.71 -2.58 14.27
N ARG A 103 -14.16 -3.61 14.91
CA ARG A 103 -14.06 -4.93 14.28
C ARG A 103 -15.45 -5.56 14.14
N LYS A 104 -15.82 -5.92 12.91
CA LYS A 104 -17.01 -6.74 12.61
C LYS A 104 -16.93 -8.08 13.38
N GLY A 105 -17.96 -8.39 14.17
CA GLY A 105 -17.99 -9.54 15.08
C GLY A 105 -18.06 -9.11 16.53
N ASP A 106 -16.92 -8.78 17.15
CA ASP A 106 -16.81 -8.43 18.57
C ASP A 106 -17.03 -6.93 18.89
N ASN A 107 -17.28 -6.11 17.85
CA ASN A 107 -17.39 -4.65 17.92
C ASN A 107 -16.21 -3.96 18.63
N ALA A 108 -15.04 -4.60 18.70
CA ALA A 108 -13.91 -4.06 19.44
C ALA A 108 -13.40 -2.77 18.77
N PRO A 109 -13.17 -1.67 19.51
CA PRO A 109 -12.69 -0.43 18.94
C PRO A 109 -11.28 -0.61 18.39
N MET A 110 -11.09 -0.28 17.10
CA MET A 110 -9.84 -0.46 16.38
C MET A 110 -9.13 0.88 16.17
N ALA A 111 -7.80 0.82 16.08
CA ALA A 111 -6.97 1.96 15.74
C ALA A 111 -5.77 1.53 14.90
N VAL A 112 -5.33 2.42 14.01
CA VAL A 112 -4.02 2.34 13.37
C VAL A 112 -3.05 3.17 14.19
N ILE A 113 -1.87 2.62 14.47
CA ILE A 113 -0.73 3.38 15.02
C ILE A 113 0.42 3.36 14.02
N GLU A 114 0.97 4.53 13.75
CA GLU A 114 1.94 4.77 12.68
C GLU A 114 3.03 5.76 13.13
N LEU A 115 4.22 5.61 12.56
CA LEU A 115 5.30 6.59 12.70
C LEU A 115 4.97 7.84 11.89
N VAL A 116 5.14 9.03 12.49
CA VAL A 116 4.87 10.31 11.80
C VAL A 116 5.94 10.55 10.73
N ARG A 117 5.55 10.55 9.46
CA ARG A 117 6.47 10.73 8.31
C ARG A 117 6.62 12.19 7.85
N GLU A 118 5.91 13.11 8.48
CA GLU A 118 6.06 14.56 8.26
C GLU A 118 7.29 15.07 9.01
N LYS A 119 8.32 15.55 8.30
CA LYS A 119 9.38 16.35 8.90
C LYS A 119 8.79 17.69 9.37
N THR A 120 8.90 17.97 10.67
CA THR A 120 8.36 19.20 11.27
C THR A 120 9.23 20.40 10.97
N VAL A 121 8.68 21.38 10.25
CA VAL A 121 9.22 22.74 10.19
C VAL A 121 9.13 23.35 11.60
N THR A 122 10.26 23.89 12.08
CA THR A 122 10.52 24.62 13.34
C THR A 122 9.68 24.27 14.59
N SER A 123 10.39 23.95 15.68
CA SER A 123 9.84 23.54 16.98
C SER A 123 8.81 24.50 17.60
N GLU A 124 8.87 25.79 17.25
CA GLU A 124 7.92 26.81 17.68
C GLU A 124 6.50 26.60 17.13
N ALA A 125 6.36 26.15 15.89
CA ALA A 125 5.06 25.96 15.24
C ALA A 125 4.26 24.82 15.90
N ASP A 126 4.92 23.71 16.24
CA ASP A 126 4.30 22.58 16.94
C ASP A 126 4.00 22.93 18.42
N ARG A 127 4.83 23.78 19.05
CA ARG A 127 4.57 24.32 20.40
C ARG A 127 3.35 25.26 20.42
N ALA A 128 3.24 26.17 19.45
CA ALA A 128 2.09 27.05 19.27
C ALA A 128 0.80 26.24 19.00
N ARG A 129 0.85 25.22 18.13
CA ARG A 129 -0.28 24.33 17.86
C ARG A 129 -0.73 23.55 19.10
N ARG A 130 0.20 23.03 19.92
CA ARG A 130 -0.16 22.39 21.20
C ARG A 130 -0.82 23.36 22.18
N VAL A 131 -0.26 24.56 22.38
CA VAL A 131 -0.82 25.56 23.29
C VAL A 131 -2.20 26.04 22.82
N LYS A 132 -2.41 26.19 21.50
CA LYS A 132 -3.73 26.50 20.94
C LYS A 132 -4.73 25.37 21.20
N ALA A 133 -4.37 24.12 20.92
CA ALA A 133 -5.23 22.96 21.15
C ALA A 133 -5.58 22.76 22.65
N SER A 134 -4.64 22.99 23.57
CA SER A 134 -4.92 22.91 25.01
C SER A 134 -5.80 24.05 25.51
N LYS A 135 -5.61 25.27 24.98
CA LYS A 135 -6.49 26.41 25.30
C LYS A 135 -7.92 26.17 24.80
N GLN A 136 -8.07 25.70 23.57
CA GLN A 136 -9.36 25.41 22.97
C GLN A 136 -10.13 24.34 23.77
N ALA A 137 -9.47 23.23 24.12
CA ALA A 137 -10.04 22.20 24.99
C ALA A 137 -10.38 22.65 26.43
N SER A 138 -9.85 23.79 26.90
CA SER A 138 -10.26 24.42 28.16
C SER A 138 -11.35 25.48 27.99
N GLN A 139 -11.56 26.01 26.77
CA GLN A 139 -12.65 26.94 26.47
C GLN A 139 -13.96 26.20 26.21
N ASP A 140 -13.92 25.01 25.59
CA ASP A 140 -15.09 24.15 25.37
C ASP A 140 -15.71 23.61 26.69
N VAL A 141 -15.07 23.85 27.84
CA VAL A 141 -15.54 23.49 29.20
C VAL A 141 -15.96 24.74 30.01
N ALA A 142 -15.80 25.94 29.46
CA ALA A 142 -15.92 27.21 30.19
C ALA A 142 -16.77 28.26 29.42
N ALA A 143 -18.01 27.89 29.09
CA ALA A 143 -19.07 28.82 28.68
C ALA A 143 -20.30 28.64 29.62
N PRO A 144 -20.92 29.72 30.12
CA PRO A 144 -21.94 29.63 31.17
C PRO A 144 -23.33 29.27 30.63
N VAL A 145 -24.11 28.54 31.43
CA VAL A 145 -25.54 28.31 31.19
C VAL A 145 -26.37 29.09 32.20
N ALA A 146 -27.15 30.05 31.69
CA ALA A 146 -28.20 30.77 32.40
C ALA A 146 -29.22 31.29 31.37
N ALA A 147 -30.51 31.45 31.68
CA ALA A 147 -31.34 30.84 32.72
C ALA A 147 -32.82 31.04 32.32
N ALA A 148 -33.69 30.06 32.60
CA ALA A 148 -35.15 30.17 32.46
C ALA A 148 -35.80 29.24 33.50
N ALA A 149 -36.97 29.61 34.05
CA ALA A 149 -37.40 29.10 35.37
C ALA A 149 -38.86 28.62 35.45
N ALA A 150 -39.02 27.43 36.08
CA ALA A 150 -40.07 27.02 37.05
C ALA A 150 -41.58 27.10 36.67
N PRO A 151 -42.51 26.51 37.45
CA PRO A 151 -42.39 25.55 38.59
C PRO A 151 -42.97 24.16 38.17
N GLN A 152 -43.48 23.20 38.97
CA GLN A 152 -43.63 22.95 40.43
C GLN A 152 -43.81 21.41 40.68
N ALA A 153 -43.77 20.96 41.95
CA ALA A 153 -44.43 19.77 42.58
C ALA A 153 -44.57 18.42 41.80
N ALA A 154 -44.30 17.22 42.37
CA ALA A 154 -43.86 16.74 43.70
C ALA A 154 -43.19 15.33 43.49
N VAL A 155 -43.08 14.31 44.36
CA VAL A 155 -43.60 13.89 45.69
C VAL A 155 -42.47 13.12 46.44
N GLU A 156 -42.69 12.73 47.71
CA GLU A 156 -41.75 12.00 48.58
C GLU A 156 -41.68 10.46 48.37
N PRO A 157 -40.71 9.74 48.99
CA PRO A 157 -40.30 8.38 48.61
C PRO A 157 -40.68 7.27 49.62
N GLU A 158 -40.39 6.00 49.28
CA GLU A 158 -40.19 4.94 50.29
C GLU A 158 -39.14 3.89 49.83
N ALA A 159 -38.84 2.91 50.68
CA ALA A 159 -37.64 2.04 50.59
C ALA A 159 -37.91 0.57 50.96
N ALA A 160 -36.83 -0.23 51.14
CA ALA A 160 -36.82 -1.58 51.76
C ALA A 160 -37.44 -2.73 50.89
N VAL A 161 -37.20 -4.04 51.11
CA VAL A 161 -36.16 -4.78 51.86
C VAL A 161 -36.07 -6.24 51.35
N GLY A 162 -34.94 -6.92 51.57
CA GLY A 162 -34.88 -8.40 51.68
C GLY A 162 -34.83 -9.22 50.38
N THR A 163 -34.50 -10.54 50.40
CA THR A 163 -34.12 -11.41 51.55
C THR A 163 -33.18 -12.54 51.06
N THR A 164 -32.46 -13.21 51.98
CA THR A 164 -31.80 -14.53 51.80
C THR A 164 -32.86 -15.67 51.87
N ALA A 165 -32.61 -16.99 51.84
CA ALA A 165 -31.40 -17.84 51.90
C ALA A 165 -31.77 -19.24 51.31
N ASP A 166 -31.01 -20.34 51.43
CA ASP A 166 -29.63 -20.71 51.00
C ASP A 166 -29.53 -22.27 51.13
N GLU A 167 -28.38 -22.90 50.81
CA GLU A 167 -28.05 -24.33 51.08
C GLU A 167 -28.88 -25.43 50.32
N ALA A 168 -28.46 -26.71 50.16
CA ALA A 168 -27.18 -27.43 50.37
C ALA A 168 -27.06 -28.67 49.42
N ALA A 169 -26.00 -29.48 49.60
CA ALA A 169 -25.48 -30.51 48.68
C ALA A 169 -26.12 -31.93 48.76
N GLY A 170 -25.69 -32.83 47.87
CA GLY A 170 -25.91 -34.28 47.95
C GLY A 170 -25.03 -35.11 46.97
N GLU A 171 -24.41 -36.19 47.45
CA GLU A 171 -23.56 -37.13 46.68
C GLU A 171 -24.25 -38.49 46.45
N ALA A 172 -23.89 -39.21 45.38
CA ALA A 172 -23.97 -40.68 45.24
C ALA A 172 -23.17 -41.18 44.01
N ALA A 173 -22.84 -42.47 43.93
CA ALA A 173 -22.02 -43.06 42.85
C ALA A 173 -22.33 -44.56 42.55
N GLY A 174 -21.88 -45.06 41.38
CA GLY A 174 -21.86 -46.48 40.96
C GLY A 174 -22.99 -46.93 40.00
N ASP A 175 -22.85 -48.01 39.20
CA ASP A 175 -21.64 -48.74 38.75
C ASP A 175 -21.93 -49.68 37.53
N GLU A 176 -20.89 -50.06 36.76
CA GLU A 176 -20.78 -51.12 35.70
C GLU A 176 -21.87 -51.23 34.58
N ALA A 177 -21.76 -52.01 33.48
CA ALA A 177 -20.81 -53.03 33.00
C ALA A 177 -20.70 -53.06 31.44
N GLY A 178 -19.70 -53.77 30.87
CA GLY A 178 -19.80 -54.36 29.51
C GLY A 178 -18.59 -54.21 28.54
N GLY A 179 -17.94 -55.34 28.18
CA GLY A 179 -16.90 -55.43 27.12
C GLY A 179 -17.44 -55.96 25.76
N PRO A 180 -16.60 -56.26 24.73
CA PRO A 180 -15.42 -57.14 24.85
C PRO A 180 -14.14 -56.69 24.07
N ARG A 181 -13.14 -57.60 23.97
CA ARG A 181 -11.76 -57.38 23.44
C ARG A 181 -11.49 -58.11 22.10
N LEU A 182 -10.39 -57.76 21.40
CA LEU A 182 -9.38 -58.60 20.68
C LEU A 182 -8.45 -57.69 19.80
N PRO A 183 -7.32 -58.16 19.21
CA PRO A 183 -6.10 -58.66 19.85
C PRO A 183 -4.81 -57.89 19.46
N THR A 184 -3.66 -58.26 20.06
CA THR A 184 -2.34 -57.61 19.89
C THR A 184 -1.53 -58.07 18.67
N ARG A 185 -0.68 -57.19 18.07
CA ARG A 185 0.42 -57.60 17.16
C ARG A 185 1.72 -56.80 17.34
N ARG A 186 2.74 -57.49 17.87
CA ARG A 186 4.21 -57.37 17.68
C ARG A 186 4.85 -56.05 17.21
N ALA A 187 5.83 -55.58 17.98
CA ALA A 187 6.83 -54.60 17.55
C ALA A 187 7.83 -55.15 16.50
N ARG A 188 8.48 -54.24 15.75
CA ARG A 188 9.66 -54.49 14.88
C ARG A 188 10.62 -53.27 14.93
N PRO A 189 11.89 -53.40 14.51
CA PRO A 189 12.99 -52.60 15.07
C PRO A 189 13.18 -51.19 14.48
N THR A 190 13.85 -50.34 15.25
CA THR A 190 14.25 -48.98 14.91
C THR A 190 15.30 -48.93 13.80
N ARG A 191 14.93 -48.43 12.61
CA ARG A 191 15.92 -48.02 11.59
C ARG A 191 16.68 -46.79 12.09
N ARG A 192 17.98 -46.95 12.35
CA ARG A 192 18.91 -45.89 12.77
C ARG A 192 18.86 -44.71 11.81
N ALA A 193 18.38 -43.56 12.28
CA ALA A 193 18.25 -42.36 11.45
C ALA A 193 19.64 -41.81 11.06
N LYS A 194 19.78 -41.39 9.80
CA LYS A 194 20.99 -40.72 9.30
C LYS A 194 20.90 -39.24 9.69
N PRO A 195 21.97 -38.61 10.25
CA PRO A 195 21.89 -37.22 10.72
C PRO A 195 21.58 -36.25 9.57
N PRO A 196 20.86 -35.15 9.83
CA PRO A 196 20.52 -34.17 8.81
C PRO A 196 21.81 -33.52 8.26
N ARG A 197 21.93 -33.46 6.92
CA ARG A 197 23.03 -32.74 6.29
C ARG A 197 22.83 -31.25 6.54
N THR A 198 23.80 -30.61 7.20
CA THR A 198 23.81 -29.15 7.38
C THR A 198 23.82 -28.45 6.01
N PRO A 199 23.11 -27.32 5.85
CA PRO A 199 23.17 -26.55 4.62
C PRO A 199 24.60 -26.00 4.44
N ARG A 200 25.23 -26.31 3.31
CA ARG A 200 26.56 -25.78 2.97
C ARG A 200 26.43 -24.30 2.67
N THR A 201 26.93 -23.44 3.55
CA THR A 201 27.14 -22.02 3.25
C THR A 201 28.05 -21.89 2.02
N PRO A 202 27.66 -21.12 0.98
CA PRO A 202 28.53 -20.91 -0.17
C PRO A 202 29.76 -20.09 0.27
N LYS A 203 30.94 -20.73 0.26
CA LYS A 203 32.20 -20.09 0.62
C LYS A 203 32.89 -19.55 -0.64
N GLY A 204 32.71 -18.26 -0.89
CA GLY A 204 33.36 -17.52 -1.98
C GLY A 204 32.74 -16.12 -2.13
N PRO A 205 33.47 -15.15 -2.72
CA PRO A 205 32.83 -13.91 -3.16
C PRO A 205 31.77 -14.24 -4.23
N PRO A 206 30.72 -13.42 -4.38
CA PRO A 206 29.76 -13.60 -5.45
C PRO A 206 30.50 -13.54 -6.79
N ARG A 207 30.40 -14.62 -7.59
CA ARG A 207 30.81 -14.55 -8.99
C ARG A 207 29.93 -13.51 -9.66
N ILE A 208 30.55 -12.53 -10.33
CA ILE A 208 29.83 -11.60 -11.19
C ILE A 208 29.42 -12.41 -12.43
N SER A 209 28.25 -13.05 -12.36
CA SER A 209 27.57 -13.55 -13.54
C SER A 209 27.31 -12.38 -14.47
N ALA A 210 27.49 -12.58 -15.77
CA ALA A 210 26.79 -11.73 -16.72
C ALA A 210 25.28 -11.97 -16.56
N ASP A 211 24.50 -10.91 -16.62
CA ASP A 211 23.03 -10.97 -16.62
C ASP A 211 22.51 -10.72 -18.05
N VAL A 212 21.44 -11.40 -18.42
CA VAL A 212 20.67 -11.13 -19.63
C VAL A 212 19.42 -10.35 -19.23
N ARG A 213 19.25 -9.15 -19.80
CA ARG A 213 18.03 -8.37 -19.62
C ARG A 213 16.91 -8.94 -20.49
N LEU A 214 15.79 -9.24 -19.85
CA LEU A 214 14.54 -9.60 -20.52
C LEU A 214 13.57 -8.42 -20.43
N ARG A 215 12.95 -8.06 -21.55
CA ARG A 215 11.72 -7.26 -21.60
C ARG A 215 10.53 -8.21 -21.49
N LEU A 216 9.51 -7.82 -20.72
CA LEU A 216 8.26 -8.54 -20.54
C LEU A 216 7.11 -7.58 -20.84
N ASP A 217 6.21 -7.99 -21.72
CA ASP A 217 4.98 -7.26 -22.05
C ASP A 217 3.81 -7.92 -21.31
N ILE A 218 2.99 -7.12 -20.63
CA ILE A 218 2.19 -7.56 -19.48
C ILE A 218 0.79 -6.93 -19.51
N ALA A 219 -0.23 -7.76 -19.27
CA ALA A 219 -1.61 -7.34 -19.07
C ALA A 219 -2.14 -7.81 -17.70
N TYR A 220 -3.04 -7.03 -17.09
CA TYR A 220 -3.74 -7.40 -15.86
C TYR A 220 -5.05 -6.66 -15.66
N ASP A 221 -5.99 -7.34 -15.02
CA ASP A 221 -7.11 -6.73 -14.35
C ASP A 221 -6.63 -6.19 -12.99
N GLY A 222 -6.70 -4.87 -12.77
CA GLY A 222 -6.24 -4.22 -11.55
C GLY A 222 -7.18 -4.36 -10.35
N THR A 223 -8.40 -4.86 -10.55
CA THR A 223 -9.48 -4.88 -9.53
C THR A 223 -9.02 -5.47 -8.20
N ASP A 224 -8.44 -6.66 -8.24
CA ASP A 224 -8.10 -7.47 -7.07
C ASP A 224 -6.64 -7.29 -6.61
N PHE A 225 -6.01 -6.14 -6.96
CA PHE A 225 -4.62 -5.79 -6.61
C PHE A 225 -4.50 -4.43 -5.91
N ALA A 226 -3.61 -4.36 -4.92
CA ALA A 226 -3.16 -3.13 -4.27
C ALA A 226 -2.18 -2.28 -5.15
N GLY A 227 -2.40 -2.30 -6.47
CA GLY A 227 -1.60 -1.64 -7.49
C GLY A 227 -0.38 -2.45 -7.94
N TRP A 228 0.46 -1.82 -8.77
CA TRP A 228 1.64 -2.49 -9.32
C TRP A 228 2.66 -2.89 -8.25
N ALA A 229 3.10 -1.92 -7.44
CA ALA A 229 4.36 -2.03 -6.70
C ALA A 229 4.24 -2.87 -5.42
N THR A 230 5.19 -3.80 -5.25
CA THR A 230 5.31 -4.73 -4.12
C THR A 230 5.27 -4.01 -2.77
N GLN A 231 4.38 -4.46 -1.88
CA GLN A 231 4.12 -3.88 -0.55
C GLN A 231 3.95 -5.02 0.47
N PRO A 232 4.49 -4.92 1.70
CA PRO A 232 4.34 -5.96 2.72
C PRO A 232 2.87 -6.29 3.02
N GLY A 233 2.53 -7.58 3.02
CA GLY A 233 1.18 -8.07 3.34
C GLY A 233 0.09 -7.76 2.31
N LEU A 234 0.42 -7.19 1.14
CA LEU A 234 -0.56 -6.82 0.11
C LEU A 234 -0.32 -7.54 -1.23
N ARG A 235 -1.42 -8.05 -1.81
CA ARG A 235 -1.43 -8.62 -3.17
C ARG A 235 -1.20 -7.52 -4.19
N THR A 236 -0.12 -7.63 -4.95
CA THR A 236 0.36 -6.60 -5.90
C THR A 236 0.85 -7.26 -7.17
N VAL A 237 0.74 -6.59 -8.32
CA VAL A 237 1.05 -7.19 -9.62
C VAL A 237 2.53 -7.59 -9.71
N ALA A 238 3.44 -6.71 -9.29
CA ALA A 238 4.86 -7.01 -9.20
C ALA A 238 5.15 -8.14 -8.21
N GLY A 239 4.48 -8.17 -7.04
CA GLY A 239 4.69 -9.22 -6.04
C GLY A 239 4.36 -10.63 -6.55
N VAL A 240 3.29 -10.76 -7.33
CA VAL A 240 2.89 -12.04 -7.96
C VAL A 240 3.86 -12.44 -9.07
N LEU A 241 4.26 -11.50 -9.93
CA LEU A 241 5.19 -11.76 -11.03
C LEU A 241 6.62 -12.05 -10.54
N ASP A 242 7.14 -11.25 -9.59
CA ASP A 242 8.45 -11.43 -8.96
C ASP A 242 8.56 -12.82 -8.31
N ALA A 243 7.49 -13.27 -7.63
CA ALA A 243 7.43 -14.61 -7.03
C ALA A 243 7.45 -15.71 -8.10
N ALA A 244 6.64 -15.59 -9.16
CA ALA A 244 6.61 -16.56 -10.26
C ALA A 244 7.96 -16.67 -10.99
N LEU A 245 8.56 -15.54 -11.33
CA LEU A 245 9.88 -15.48 -11.97
C LEU A 245 10.97 -16.03 -11.04
N THR A 246 10.97 -15.66 -9.75
CA THR A 246 11.91 -16.20 -8.75
C THR A 246 11.80 -17.72 -8.62
N THR A 247 10.58 -18.28 -8.61
CA THR A 247 10.36 -19.73 -8.56
C THR A 247 10.83 -20.44 -9.82
N ILE A 248 10.60 -19.87 -11.01
CA ILE A 248 11.00 -20.48 -12.28
C ILE A 248 12.52 -20.41 -12.48
N PHE A 249 13.15 -19.25 -12.26
CA PHE A 249 14.59 -19.04 -12.43
C PHE A 249 15.44 -19.53 -11.25
N ARG A 250 14.82 -19.88 -10.12
CA ARG A 250 15.48 -20.40 -8.89
C ARG A 250 16.49 -19.44 -8.25
N THR A 251 16.41 -18.16 -8.61
CA THR A 251 17.21 -17.05 -8.08
C THR A 251 16.29 -15.81 -7.91
N PRO A 252 16.54 -14.87 -6.98
CA PRO A 252 15.65 -13.73 -6.77
C PRO A 252 15.54 -12.80 -7.99
N ILE A 253 14.39 -12.81 -8.66
CA ILE A 253 14.08 -11.90 -9.79
C ILE A 253 13.21 -10.74 -9.30
N ARG A 254 13.45 -9.53 -9.83
CA ARG A 254 12.66 -8.32 -9.53
C ARG A 254 12.37 -7.50 -10.79
N LEU A 255 11.10 -7.17 -11.01
CA LEU A 255 10.65 -6.41 -12.17
C LEU A 255 10.73 -4.89 -11.97
N ARG A 256 11.24 -4.22 -13.01
CA ARG A 256 11.29 -2.75 -13.15
C ARG A 256 10.33 -2.33 -14.26
N ALA A 257 9.17 -1.77 -13.87
CA ALA A 257 8.09 -1.43 -14.79
C ALA A 257 8.15 0.00 -15.34
N ALA A 258 7.57 0.17 -16.53
CA ALA A 258 7.49 1.43 -17.27
C ALA A 258 6.65 2.51 -16.58
N GLY A 259 5.56 2.10 -15.93
CA GLY A 259 4.71 2.96 -15.12
C GLY A 259 4.09 2.18 -13.95
N ARG A 260 4.05 2.78 -12.76
CA ARG A 260 3.33 2.19 -11.62
C ARG A 260 1.86 2.58 -11.69
N THR A 261 0.98 1.59 -11.73
CA THR A 261 -0.47 1.76 -11.58
C THR A 261 -0.87 1.79 -10.10
N ASP A 262 -1.89 2.60 -9.78
CA ASP A 262 -2.55 2.61 -8.47
C ASP A 262 -3.39 1.33 -8.27
N ALA A 263 -3.87 1.09 -7.05
CA ALA A 263 -4.84 0.02 -6.77
C ALA A 263 -6.13 0.20 -7.58
N GLY A 264 -6.64 -0.89 -8.15
CA GLY A 264 -7.82 -0.87 -9.02
C GLY A 264 -7.60 -0.30 -10.42
N VAL A 265 -6.36 -0.04 -10.87
CA VAL A 265 -6.03 0.43 -12.23
C VAL A 265 -5.48 -0.72 -13.08
N HIS A 266 -6.00 -0.88 -14.29
CA HIS A 266 -5.75 -2.03 -15.18
C HIS A 266 -4.58 -1.75 -16.14
N ALA A 267 -4.11 -2.79 -16.84
CA ALA A 267 -3.24 -2.61 -18.00
C ALA A 267 -3.48 -3.68 -19.08
N SER A 268 -3.40 -3.28 -20.35
CA SER A 268 -3.29 -4.20 -21.50
C SER A 268 -1.90 -4.16 -22.14
N GLY A 269 -1.13 -3.08 -21.94
CA GLY A 269 0.23 -2.91 -22.46
C GLY A 269 1.15 -2.28 -21.42
N GLN A 270 1.26 -2.90 -20.23
CA GLN A 270 2.35 -2.60 -19.30
C GLN A 270 3.63 -3.27 -19.80
N VAL A 271 4.76 -2.57 -19.72
CA VAL A 271 6.08 -3.13 -20.05
C VAL A 271 6.96 -3.11 -18.80
N ALA A 272 7.71 -4.18 -18.59
CA ALA A 272 8.71 -4.27 -17.52
C ALA A 272 9.99 -4.93 -18.02
N HIS A 273 11.07 -4.78 -17.26
CA HIS A 273 12.29 -5.57 -17.45
C HIS A 273 12.73 -6.26 -16.16
N ALA A 274 13.45 -7.36 -16.32
CA ALA A 274 14.21 -8.03 -15.28
C ALA A 274 15.59 -8.41 -15.82
N ASP A 275 16.59 -8.34 -14.96
CA ASP A 275 17.93 -8.88 -15.20
C ASP A 275 17.97 -10.33 -14.69
N VAL A 276 18.39 -11.27 -15.54
CA VAL A 276 18.41 -12.72 -15.24
C VAL A 276 19.86 -13.22 -15.39
N PRO A 277 20.47 -13.78 -14.34
CA PRO A 277 21.81 -14.37 -14.42
C PRO A 277 21.93 -15.42 -15.54
N VAL A 278 23.04 -15.39 -16.29
CA VAL A 278 23.29 -16.30 -17.43
C VAL A 278 23.24 -17.78 -17.04
N ASP A 279 23.61 -18.14 -15.81
CA ASP A 279 23.50 -19.51 -15.28
C ASP A 279 22.07 -19.88 -14.83
N ALA A 280 21.23 -18.89 -14.53
CA ALA A 280 19.80 -19.08 -14.27
C ALA A 280 18.97 -19.13 -15.56
N LEU A 281 19.40 -18.46 -16.63
CA LEU A 281 18.67 -18.34 -17.91
C LEU A 281 18.24 -19.70 -18.54
N PRO A 282 19.02 -20.80 -18.49
CA PRO A 282 18.58 -22.11 -18.96
C PRO A 282 17.26 -22.60 -18.39
N ASN A 283 16.87 -22.14 -17.19
CA ASN A 283 15.57 -22.49 -16.59
C ASN A 283 14.37 -21.91 -17.35
N ALA A 284 14.55 -20.92 -18.24
CA ALA A 284 13.48 -20.38 -19.07
C ALA A 284 12.91 -21.41 -20.07
N TYR A 285 13.77 -22.28 -20.61
CA TYR A 285 13.43 -23.14 -21.74
C TYR A 285 12.71 -24.42 -21.33
N SER A 286 12.21 -25.15 -22.33
CA SER A 286 11.85 -26.57 -22.19
C SER A 286 12.93 -27.43 -22.85
N HIS A 287 12.93 -28.75 -22.62
CA HIS A 287 13.84 -29.68 -23.31
C HIS A 287 13.67 -29.70 -24.85
N SER A 288 12.66 -29.04 -25.41
CA SER A 288 12.57 -28.71 -26.84
C SER A 288 12.45 -27.21 -27.06
N VAL A 289 13.29 -26.68 -27.95
CA VAL A 289 13.07 -25.43 -28.68
C VAL A 289 12.69 -25.83 -30.11
N ARG A 290 11.66 -25.21 -30.67
CA ARG A 290 11.23 -25.46 -32.06
C ARG A 290 11.77 -24.36 -32.95
N ALA A 291 12.26 -24.71 -34.14
CA ALA A 291 12.65 -23.73 -35.16
C ALA A 291 11.46 -22.80 -35.51
N GLY A 292 11.76 -21.55 -35.87
CA GLY A 292 10.75 -20.55 -36.23
C GLY A 292 9.78 -20.16 -35.10
N HIS A 293 10.13 -20.37 -33.83
CA HIS A 293 9.33 -19.96 -32.68
C HIS A 293 10.10 -18.93 -31.81
N PRO A 294 9.42 -17.89 -31.25
CA PRO A 294 10.05 -16.97 -30.31
C PRO A 294 10.69 -17.67 -29.11
N GLU A 295 11.91 -17.25 -28.77
CA GLU A 295 12.80 -17.88 -27.80
C GLU A 295 12.10 -18.23 -26.47
N PHE A 296 11.38 -17.26 -25.88
CA PHE A 296 10.76 -17.39 -24.57
C PHE A 296 9.29 -17.84 -24.61
N ARG A 297 8.76 -18.24 -25.78
CA ARG A 297 7.40 -18.80 -25.89
C ARG A 297 7.15 -20.00 -24.94
N PRO A 298 8.12 -20.87 -24.61
CA PRO A 298 7.98 -21.88 -23.56
C PRO A 298 7.83 -21.29 -22.15
N LEU A 299 8.53 -20.19 -21.84
CA LEU A 299 8.46 -19.49 -20.56
C LEU A 299 7.12 -18.77 -20.40
N VAL A 300 6.64 -18.06 -21.44
CA VAL A 300 5.30 -17.45 -21.49
C VAL A 300 4.21 -18.50 -21.23
N ARG A 301 4.30 -19.67 -21.88
CA ARG A 301 3.37 -20.81 -21.65
C ARG A 301 3.49 -21.43 -20.25
N ARG A 302 4.63 -21.31 -19.57
CA ARG A 302 4.79 -21.76 -18.17
C ARG A 302 4.19 -20.75 -17.20
N LEU A 303 4.45 -19.46 -17.43
CA LEU A 303 3.90 -18.35 -16.65
C LEU A 303 2.36 -18.31 -16.73
N SER A 304 1.75 -18.51 -17.90
CA SER A 304 0.28 -18.51 -18.02
C SER A 304 -0.43 -19.63 -17.24
N ARG A 305 0.30 -20.68 -16.83
CA ARG A 305 -0.17 -21.76 -15.94
C ARG A 305 0.16 -21.54 -14.46
N PHE A 306 1.14 -20.68 -14.16
CA PHE A 306 1.60 -20.39 -12.80
C PHE A 306 0.97 -19.10 -12.22
N LEU A 307 0.58 -18.17 -13.10
CA LEU A 307 -0.02 -16.89 -12.74
C LEU A 307 -1.56 -16.99 -12.60
N PRO A 308 -2.17 -16.33 -11.60
CA PRO A 308 -3.63 -16.25 -11.47
C PRO A 308 -4.26 -15.57 -12.69
N SER A 309 -5.55 -15.81 -12.93
CA SER A 309 -6.25 -15.44 -14.17
C SER A 309 -6.23 -13.96 -14.52
N ASP A 310 -6.07 -13.10 -13.51
CA ASP A 310 -6.10 -11.65 -13.58
C ASP A 310 -4.74 -10.99 -13.91
N VAL A 311 -3.66 -11.77 -14.10
CA VAL A 311 -2.38 -11.26 -14.62
C VAL A 311 -1.75 -12.20 -15.65
N ARG A 312 -1.25 -11.63 -16.74
CA ARG A 312 -0.62 -12.35 -17.86
C ARG A 312 0.64 -11.64 -18.31
N VAL A 313 1.71 -12.41 -18.50
CA VAL A 313 2.80 -12.02 -19.40
C VAL A 313 2.39 -12.45 -20.79
N ILE A 314 2.35 -11.51 -21.73
CA ILE A 314 1.90 -11.67 -23.11
C ILE A 314 3.07 -12.16 -23.98
N ASP A 315 4.21 -11.50 -23.88
CA ASP A 315 5.45 -11.92 -24.54
C ASP A 315 6.69 -11.59 -23.68
N ILE A 316 7.81 -12.23 -24.02
CA ILE A 316 9.12 -12.00 -23.42
C ILE A 316 10.18 -12.02 -24.52
N VAL A 317 11.03 -10.99 -24.56
CA VAL A 317 12.16 -10.89 -25.50
C VAL A 317 13.45 -10.56 -24.75
N ARG A 318 14.61 -10.86 -25.35
CA ARG A 318 15.87 -10.24 -24.93
C ARG A 318 15.77 -8.75 -25.23
N ALA A 319 16.29 -7.91 -24.34
CA ALA A 319 16.43 -6.48 -24.59
C ALA A 319 17.91 -6.07 -24.51
N PRO A 320 18.33 -4.98 -25.17
CA PRO A 320 19.65 -4.40 -24.97
C PRO A 320 19.96 -4.15 -23.49
N ARG A 321 21.25 -4.20 -23.13
CA ARG A 321 21.70 -4.01 -21.74
C ARG A 321 21.26 -2.67 -21.15
N ASP A 322 21.10 -1.67 -22.00
CA ASP A 322 20.73 -0.30 -21.63
C ASP A 322 19.23 -0.02 -21.71
N PHE A 323 18.40 -1.00 -22.13
CA PHE A 323 16.95 -0.92 -22.06
C PHE A 323 16.50 -0.75 -20.61
N ASP A 324 15.96 0.41 -20.26
CA ASP A 324 15.27 0.62 -18.99
C ASP A 324 13.79 0.87 -19.29
N ALA A 325 12.93 -0.10 -18.99
CA ALA A 325 11.50 0.01 -19.24
C ALA A 325 10.87 1.32 -18.72
N ARG A 326 11.42 1.94 -17.66
CA ARG A 326 10.97 3.24 -17.17
C ARG A 326 11.66 4.41 -17.87
N PHE A 327 12.99 4.41 -17.93
CA PHE A 327 13.73 5.60 -18.38
C PHE A 327 13.96 5.67 -19.89
N SER A 328 13.99 4.54 -20.61
CA SER A 328 14.08 4.52 -22.07
C SER A 328 12.75 4.79 -22.78
N ALA A 329 11.61 4.81 -22.06
CA ALA A 329 10.29 5.02 -22.67
C ALA A 329 10.09 6.48 -23.15
N LEU A 330 9.50 6.64 -24.33
CA LEU A 330 9.13 7.94 -24.92
C LEU A 330 7.92 8.53 -24.19
N CYS A 331 6.79 7.83 -24.26
CA CYS A 331 5.52 8.23 -23.67
C CYS A 331 4.73 7.01 -23.14
N ARG A 332 3.59 7.26 -22.49
CA ARG A 332 2.65 6.21 -22.05
C ARG A 332 1.25 6.59 -22.47
N HIS A 333 0.46 5.61 -22.91
CA HIS A 333 -0.92 5.80 -23.34
C HIS A 333 -1.86 5.16 -22.33
N TYR A 334 -2.82 5.95 -21.86
CA TYR A 334 -3.91 5.51 -21.01
C TYR A 334 -5.24 5.71 -21.73
N VAL A 335 -6.19 4.83 -21.42
CA VAL A 335 -7.59 4.99 -21.78
C VAL A 335 -8.41 5.00 -20.50
N TYR A 336 -9.28 6.01 -20.34
CA TYR A 336 -10.30 6.05 -19.30
C TYR A 336 -11.67 5.78 -19.93
N ARG A 337 -12.52 4.95 -19.32
CA ARG A 337 -13.88 4.67 -19.81
C ARG A 337 -14.95 4.97 -18.76
N LEU A 338 -16.01 5.61 -19.21
CA LEU A 338 -17.20 6.00 -18.46
C LEU A 338 -18.44 5.48 -19.20
N SER A 339 -19.53 5.21 -18.48
CA SER A 339 -20.85 5.02 -19.10
C SER A 339 -21.87 5.95 -18.48
N THR A 340 -22.56 6.69 -19.34
CA THR A 340 -23.67 7.60 -18.99
C THR A 340 -25.04 6.90 -18.96
N ALA A 341 -25.09 5.61 -19.29
CA ALA A 341 -26.33 4.85 -19.40
C ALA A 341 -27.18 4.92 -18.11
N PRO A 342 -28.50 5.15 -18.22
CA PRO A 342 -29.38 5.29 -17.05
C PRO A 342 -29.53 3.97 -16.27
N TYR A 343 -29.31 2.83 -16.92
CA TYR A 343 -29.25 1.50 -16.29
C TYR A 343 -27.85 1.14 -15.74
N GLY A 344 -26.87 2.04 -15.85
CA GLY A 344 -25.49 1.83 -15.43
C GLY A 344 -24.66 0.96 -16.39
N VAL A 345 -23.49 0.50 -15.91
CA VAL A 345 -22.54 -0.25 -16.74
C VAL A 345 -22.99 -1.71 -16.89
N VAL A 346 -23.07 -2.17 -18.14
CA VAL A 346 -23.32 -3.58 -18.51
C VAL A 346 -22.38 -4.52 -17.74
N PRO A 347 -22.86 -5.58 -17.05
CA PRO A 347 -22.07 -6.33 -16.06
C PRO A 347 -20.70 -6.85 -16.54
N GLN A 348 -20.60 -7.25 -17.81
CA GLN A 348 -19.36 -7.71 -18.45
C GLN A 348 -18.27 -6.62 -18.53
N LEU A 349 -18.67 -5.34 -18.50
CA LEU A 349 -17.78 -4.17 -18.52
C LEU A 349 -17.61 -3.52 -17.15
N ALA A 350 -18.33 -3.95 -16.11
CA ALA A 350 -18.36 -3.30 -14.79
C ALA A 350 -17.00 -3.27 -14.05
N ARG A 351 -16.03 -4.10 -14.47
CA ARG A 351 -14.64 -4.03 -13.99
C ARG A 351 -13.77 -3.00 -14.71
N TYR A 352 -14.15 -2.51 -15.90
CA TYR A 352 -13.28 -1.73 -16.80
C TYR A 352 -13.86 -0.38 -17.25
N VAL A 353 -15.11 -0.08 -16.88
CA VAL A 353 -15.85 1.13 -17.25
C VAL A 353 -16.51 1.68 -15.99
N THR A 354 -16.36 2.99 -15.75
CA THR A 354 -16.95 3.66 -14.58
C THR A 354 -18.38 4.10 -14.86
N ALA A 355 -19.33 3.68 -14.02
CA ALA A 355 -20.69 4.18 -14.07
C ALA A 355 -20.72 5.67 -13.69
N TRP A 356 -21.33 6.49 -14.55
CA TRP A 356 -21.41 7.94 -14.39
C TRP A 356 -22.78 8.44 -14.86
N PRO A 357 -23.87 8.23 -14.08
CA PRO A 357 -25.25 8.49 -14.49
C PRO A 357 -25.63 9.99 -14.44
N ARG A 358 -24.71 10.86 -14.88
CA ARG A 358 -24.89 12.29 -15.10
C ARG A 358 -24.52 12.55 -16.55
N ASP A 359 -25.30 13.40 -17.21
CA ASP A 359 -24.97 13.87 -18.54
C ASP A 359 -23.61 14.59 -18.56
N LEU A 360 -22.95 14.50 -19.71
CA LEU A 360 -21.62 15.02 -19.95
C LEU A 360 -21.57 15.74 -21.29
N ASP A 361 -21.33 17.05 -21.25
CA ASP A 361 -20.95 17.81 -22.43
C ASP A 361 -19.52 17.47 -22.85
N VAL A 362 -19.41 16.59 -23.85
CA VAL A 362 -18.15 16.11 -24.41
C VAL A 362 -17.43 17.22 -25.21
N GLU A 363 -18.15 18.25 -25.70
CA GLU A 363 -17.53 19.39 -26.39
C GLU A 363 -16.86 20.33 -25.38
N ALA A 364 -17.55 20.73 -24.31
CA ALA A 364 -16.94 21.51 -23.22
C ALA A 364 -15.77 20.74 -22.56
N MET A 365 -15.90 19.43 -22.38
CA MET A 365 -14.79 18.57 -21.92
C MET A 365 -13.60 18.60 -22.89
N THR A 366 -13.86 18.57 -24.20
CA THR A 366 -12.81 18.65 -25.24
C THR A 366 -12.13 20.02 -25.27
N ILE A 367 -12.89 21.12 -25.13
CA ILE A 367 -12.33 22.48 -25.04
C ILE A 367 -11.42 22.59 -23.80
N ALA A 368 -11.90 22.22 -22.61
CA ALA A 368 -11.11 22.25 -21.38
C ALA A 368 -9.89 21.32 -21.41
N SER A 369 -9.92 20.27 -22.23
CA SER A 369 -8.80 19.35 -22.41
C SER A 369 -7.68 19.92 -23.27
N ARG A 370 -7.99 20.77 -24.27
CA ARG A 370 -6.99 21.44 -25.11
C ARG A 370 -6.12 22.39 -24.29
N GLU A 371 -6.71 23.08 -23.32
CA GLU A 371 -6.03 23.99 -22.37
C GLU A 371 -4.97 23.30 -21.50
N LEU A 372 -5.01 21.97 -21.39
CA LEU A 372 -4.08 21.17 -20.60
C LEU A 372 -2.90 20.59 -21.42
N LEU A 373 -2.90 20.73 -22.75
CA LEU A 373 -1.91 20.10 -23.63
C LEU A 373 -0.54 20.82 -23.61
N GLY A 374 0.53 20.05 -23.79
CA GLY A 374 1.92 20.52 -23.81
C GLY A 374 2.61 20.49 -22.45
N LEU A 375 3.70 21.26 -22.34
CA LEU A 375 4.63 21.25 -21.20
C LEU A 375 4.17 22.19 -20.07
N HIS A 376 3.64 21.62 -18.98
CA HIS A 376 3.14 22.38 -17.82
C HIS A 376 3.55 21.76 -16.49
N ASP A 377 3.52 22.55 -15.41
CA ASP A 377 3.55 22.01 -14.05
C ASP A 377 2.15 21.54 -13.60
N PHE A 378 1.94 20.22 -13.56
CA PHE A 378 0.64 19.63 -13.20
C PHE A 378 0.42 19.51 -11.69
N ALA A 379 1.10 20.29 -10.84
CA ALA A 379 1.06 20.19 -9.39
C ALA A 379 -0.37 20.11 -8.79
N ALA A 380 -1.34 20.85 -9.32
CA ALA A 380 -2.76 20.76 -8.95
C ALA A 380 -3.34 19.34 -9.03
N PHE A 381 -2.95 18.59 -10.07
CA PHE A 381 -3.44 17.25 -10.39
C PHE A 381 -2.60 16.15 -9.71
N CYS A 382 -1.39 16.45 -9.27
CA CYS A 382 -0.45 15.50 -8.70
C CYS A 382 -0.68 15.25 -7.20
N ARG A 383 -0.56 13.99 -6.76
CA ARG A 383 -0.24 13.71 -5.35
C ARG A 383 1.24 14.01 -5.09
N HIS A 384 1.53 14.72 -3.99
CA HIS A 384 2.90 15.04 -3.58
C HIS A 384 3.77 13.79 -3.47
N ARG A 385 5.03 13.94 -3.87
CA ARG A 385 6.07 12.91 -3.75
C ARG A 385 7.43 13.59 -3.69
N ASP A 386 8.17 13.34 -2.62
CA ASP A 386 9.51 13.89 -2.43
C ASP A 386 10.46 13.46 -3.55
N GLY A 387 11.29 14.39 -4.04
CA GLY A 387 12.26 14.14 -5.12
C GLY A 387 11.64 13.89 -6.50
N ALA A 388 10.37 14.26 -6.74
CA ALA A 388 9.73 14.14 -8.04
C ALA A 388 9.19 15.49 -8.55
N THR A 389 9.71 15.95 -9.70
CA THR A 389 9.12 17.08 -10.44
C THR A 389 7.72 16.70 -10.94
N THR A 390 6.81 17.68 -10.98
CA THR A 390 5.44 17.59 -11.48
C THR A 390 5.27 18.13 -12.91
N ILE A 391 6.36 18.66 -13.50
CA ILE A 391 6.39 19.19 -14.88
C ILE A 391 6.34 18.04 -15.90
N ARG A 392 5.32 18.00 -16.75
CA ARG A 392 5.11 16.95 -17.78
C ARG A 392 4.70 17.56 -19.11
N ASP A 393 4.89 16.78 -20.17
CA ASP A 393 4.41 17.10 -21.52
C ASP A 393 3.17 16.24 -21.82
N LEU A 394 1.98 16.86 -21.77
CA LEU A 394 0.70 16.19 -22.04
C LEU A 394 0.40 16.27 -23.55
N GLN A 395 0.77 15.21 -24.25
CA GLN A 395 0.76 15.12 -25.71
C GLN A 395 -0.63 14.81 -26.29
N ARG A 396 -1.51 14.18 -25.51
CA ARG A 396 -2.90 13.89 -25.91
C ARG A 396 -3.82 13.88 -24.70
N LEU A 397 -4.97 14.54 -24.82
CA LEU A 397 -6.14 14.42 -23.96
C LEU A 397 -7.37 14.75 -24.80
N ASP A 398 -8.02 13.72 -25.33
CA ASP A 398 -9.25 13.84 -26.11
C ASP A 398 -10.28 12.78 -25.73
N TRP A 399 -11.51 12.99 -26.21
CA TRP A 399 -12.70 12.25 -25.81
C TRP A 399 -13.46 11.75 -27.04
N ALA A 400 -13.89 10.50 -26.99
CA ALA A 400 -14.81 9.90 -27.94
C ALA A 400 -16.10 9.48 -27.22
N ARG A 401 -17.24 9.60 -27.89
CA ARG A 401 -18.54 9.10 -27.41
C ARG A 401 -19.13 8.13 -28.42
N ASP A 402 -19.59 6.99 -27.93
CA ASP A 402 -20.27 5.94 -28.67
C ASP A 402 -21.51 5.51 -27.88
N GLY A 403 -22.69 6.03 -28.28
CA GLY A 403 -23.91 5.93 -27.48
C GLY A 403 -23.73 6.48 -26.06
N ASP A 404 -23.81 5.60 -25.07
CA ASP A 404 -23.58 5.91 -23.65
C ASP A 404 -22.12 5.75 -23.19
N LEU A 405 -21.23 5.17 -24.00
CA LEU A 405 -19.83 4.98 -23.66
C LEU A 405 -19.05 6.28 -23.96
N VAL A 406 -18.45 6.88 -22.93
CA VAL A 406 -17.54 8.03 -23.06
C VAL A 406 -16.12 7.57 -22.74
N THR A 407 -15.19 7.74 -23.68
CA THR A 407 -13.82 7.24 -23.62
C THR A 407 -12.81 8.39 -23.74
N ALA A 408 -11.93 8.54 -22.77
CA ALA A 408 -10.81 9.49 -22.80
C ALA A 408 -9.53 8.78 -23.24
N HIS A 409 -8.78 9.39 -24.17
CA HIS A 409 -7.43 8.95 -24.55
C HIS A 409 -6.40 9.94 -24.02
N VAL A 410 -5.45 9.45 -23.21
CA VAL A 410 -4.48 10.30 -22.49
C VAL A 410 -3.06 9.83 -22.77
N THR A 411 -2.22 10.69 -23.36
CA THR A 411 -0.81 10.40 -23.65
C THR A 411 0.09 11.49 -23.10
N ALA A 412 1.17 11.12 -22.43
CA ALA A 412 2.20 12.04 -21.96
C ALA A 412 3.57 11.37 -21.93
N ASP A 413 4.63 12.17 -21.92
CA ASP A 413 6.01 11.69 -21.78
C ASP A 413 6.18 10.82 -20.51
N ALA A 414 5.65 11.32 -19.40
CA ALA A 414 5.45 10.60 -18.15
C ALA A 414 4.24 11.18 -17.39
N PHE A 415 3.84 10.52 -16.31
CA PHE A 415 2.78 11.02 -15.43
C PHE A 415 3.30 11.20 -14.00
N CYS A 416 2.74 12.15 -13.26
CA CYS A 416 2.91 12.22 -11.80
C CYS A 416 1.91 11.28 -11.09
N TRP A 417 2.02 11.14 -9.76
CA TRP A 417 1.14 10.22 -9.02
C TRP A 417 -0.31 10.73 -9.03
N SER A 418 -1.27 9.84 -9.35
CA SER A 418 -2.71 10.12 -9.54
C SER A 418 -3.07 10.99 -10.76
N MET A 419 -2.11 11.41 -11.60
CA MET A 419 -2.30 12.44 -12.65
C MET A 419 -3.51 12.22 -13.56
N VAL A 420 -3.58 11.08 -14.26
CA VAL A 420 -4.64 10.81 -15.26
C VAL A 420 -6.03 10.85 -14.62
N ARG A 421 -6.17 10.27 -13.43
CA ARG A 421 -7.44 10.25 -12.67
C ARG A 421 -7.83 11.64 -12.17
N SER A 422 -6.85 12.48 -11.86
CA SER A 422 -7.06 13.89 -11.51
C SER A 422 -7.49 14.71 -12.71
N LEU A 423 -6.83 14.57 -13.87
CA LEU A 423 -7.21 15.25 -15.13
C LEU A 423 -8.64 14.89 -15.53
N VAL A 424 -8.97 13.59 -15.60
CA VAL A 424 -10.33 13.10 -15.87
C VAL A 424 -11.32 13.65 -14.85
N GLY A 425 -10.99 13.64 -13.55
CA GLY A 425 -11.87 14.15 -12.49
C GLY A 425 -12.14 15.66 -12.55
N ALA A 426 -11.18 16.46 -13.00
CA ALA A 426 -11.34 17.89 -13.22
C ALA A 426 -12.16 18.18 -14.49
N VAL A 427 -11.86 17.52 -15.61
CA VAL A 427 -12.59 17.70 -16.88
C VAL A 427 -14.05 17.24 -16.75
N LEU A 428 -14.35 16.19 -15.97
CA LEU A 428 -15.72 15.80 -15.63
C LEU A 428 -16.47 16.88 -14.82
N ALA A 429 -15.78 17.77 -14.09
CA ALA A 429 -16.43 18.92 -13.45
C ALA A 429 -16.82 20.02 -14.45
N VAL A 430 -16.17 20.08 -15.63
CA VAL A 430 -16.56 20.94 -16.75
C VAL A 430 -17.71 20.31 -17.55
N GLY A 431 -17.63 19.01 -17.84
CA GLY A 431 -18.69 18.29 -18.57
C GLY A 431 -20.03 18.22 -17.85
N GLU A 432 -20.03 18.31 -16.52
CA GLU A 432 -21.24 18.47 -15.69
C GLU A 432 -21.64 19.96 -15.49
N HIS A 433 -21.05 20.89 -16.26
CA HIS A 433 -21.21 22.36 -16.16
C HIS A 433 -20.98 22.98 -14.77
N ARG A 434 -20.36 22.26 -13.83
CA ARG A 434 -20.03 22.76 -12.48
C ARG A 434 -18.82 23.70 -12.47
N ARG A 435 -18.11 23.83 -13.60
CA ARG A 435 -16.92 24.66 -13.84
C ARG A 435 -16.91 25.14 -15.28
N SER A 436 -16.29 26.30 -15.53
CA SER A 436 -16.06 26.82 -16.89
C SER A 436 -15.01 25.98 -17.62
N THR A 437 -14.97 26.08 -18.95
CA THR A 437 -13.94 25.43 -19.77
C THR A 437 -12.53 25.94 -19.47
N ALA A 438 -12.39 27.24 -19.19
CA ALA A 438 -11.13 27.88 -18.83
C ALA A 438 -10.56 27.42 -17.46
N TRP A 439 -11.40 26.94 -16.54
CA TRP A 439 -10.99 26.57 -15.19
C TRP A 439 -9.89 25.49 -15.13
N CYS A 440 -9.86 24.57 -16.10
CA CYS A 440 -8.77 23.59 -16.20
C CYS A 440 -7.41 24.24 -16.48
N ARG A 441 -7.37 25.38 -17.19
CA ARG A 441 -6.17 26.19 -17.40
C ARG A 441 -5.72 26.88 -16.11
N GLU A 442 -6.67 27.45 -15.37
CA GLU A 442 -6.41 28.15 -14.10
C GLU A 442 -5.68 27.25 -13.09
N LEU A 443 -6.06 25.97 -13.01
CA LEU A 443 -5.41 24.97 -12.15
C LEU A 443 -3.91 24.78 -12.44
N LEU A 444 -3.41 25.07 -13.65
CA LEU A 444 -1.98 24.98 -13.98
C LEU A 444 -1.13 26.05 -13.28
N THR A 445 -1.76 27.11 -12.73
CA THR A 445 -1.07 28.14 -11.94
C THR A 445 -0.85 27.73 -10.48
N ALA A 446 -1.51 26.67 -10.00
CA ALA A 446 -1.43 26.27 -8.60
C ALA A 446 -0.16 25.46 -8.31
N THR A 447 0.63 25.94 -7.34
CA THR A 447 1.95 25.39 -6.98
C THR A 447 1.91 24.04 -6.23
N GLY A 448 0.71 23.57 -5.88
CA GLY A 448 0.43 22.34 -5.13
C GLY A 448 -0.97 21.78 -5.43
N ARG A 449 -1.28 20.61 -4.87
CA ARG A 449 -2.48 19.83 -5.21
C ARG A 449 -3.78 20.54 -4.85
N SER A 450 -4.70 20.65 -5.81
CA SER A 450 -6.06 21.19 -5.60
C SER A 450 -6.96 20.19 -4.85
N SER A 451 -7.92 20.74 -4.10
CA SER A 451 -9.02 20.02 -3.43
C SER A 451 -10.35 20.08 -4.17
N ASP A 452 -10.41 20.81 -5.28
CA ASP A 452 -11.65 21.36 -5.86
C ASP A 452 -12.38 20.37 -6.78
N PHE A 453 -11.76 19.21 -7.01
CA PHE A 453 -12.29 18.07 -7.75
C PHE A 453 -11.87 16.75 -7.10
N ALA A 454 -12.73 15.74 -7.21
CA ALA A 454 -12.38 14.37 -6.87
C ALA A 454 -11.60 13.73 -8.03
N ALA A 455 -10.52 13.01 -7.75
CA ALA A 455 -9.87 12.18 -8.76
C ALA A 455 -10.79 11.00 -9.12
N ALA A 456 -11.00 10.76 -10.41
CA ALA A 456 -11.92 9.75 -10.93
C ALA A 456 -11.65 8.33 -10.36
N PRO A 457 -12.65 7.42 -10.34
CA PRO A 457 -12.47 6.03 -9.90
C PRO A 457 -11.31 5.31 -10.61
N ALA A 458 -10.77 4.28 -9.98
CA ALA A 458 -9.60 3.58 -10.51
C ALA A 458 -9.93 2.65 -11.69
N HIS A 459 -11.07 1.94 -11.62
CA HIS A 459 -11.42 0.86 -12.53
C HIS A 459 -11.74 1.29 -13.96
N GLY A 460 -12.12 2.55 -14.18
CA GLY A 460 -12.27 3.10 -15.53
C GLY A 460 -10.94 3.25 -16.27
N LEU A 461 -9.78 3.22 -15.58
CA LEU A 461 -8.46 3.53 -16.14
C LEU A 461 -7.66 2.27 -16.52
N THR A 462 -7.19 2.22 -17.78
CA THR A 462 -6.28 1.18 -18.29
C THR A 462 -5.00 1.82 -18.85
N LEU A 463 -3.81 1.34 -18.47
CA LEU A 463 -2.57 1.57 -19.22
C LEU A 463 -2.57 0.69 -20.47
N VAL A 464 -2.73 1.27 -21.66
CA VAL A 464 -2.93 0.51 -22.90
C VAL A 464 -1.63 0.23 -23.67
N GLN A 465 -0.65 1.13 -23.60
CA GLN A 465 0.59 1.04 -24.37
C GLN A 465 1.72 1.89 -23.74
N VAL A 466 2.98 1.53 -24.03
CA VAL A 466 4.19 2.29 -23.69
C VAL A 466 5.13 2.26 -24.90
N ASP A 467 5.55 3.44 -25.35
CA ASP A 467 6.41 3.57 -26.52
C ASP A 467 7.89 3.70 -26.14
N TYR A 468 8.75 3.21 -27.02
CA TYR A 468 10.21 3.21 -26.87
C TYR A 468 10.85 3.64 -28.20
N PRO A 469 12.02 4.29 -28.17
CA PRO A 469 12.80 4.51 -29.38
C PRO A 469 13.46 3.20 -29.84
N PRO A 470 14.07 3.17 -31.03
CA PRO A 470 14.90 2.06 -31.48
C PRO A 470 16.07 1.75 -30.52
N ASP A 471 16.61 0.53 -30.63
CA ASP A 471 17.56 -0.04 -29.66
C ASP A 471 18.85 0.78 -29.46
N ASP A 472 19.30 1.49 -30.50
CA ASP A 472 20.48 2.37 -30.48
C ASP A 472 20.29 3.65 -29.65
N GLN A 473 19.05 4.09 -29.48
CA GLN A 473 18.68 5.34 -28.79
C GLN A 473 18.26 5.13 -27.32
N LEU A 474 18.04 3.87 -26.90
CA LEU A 474 17.57 3.53 -25.54
C LEU A 474 18.44 4.09 -24.41
N ALA A 475 19.76 4.09 -24.60
CA ALA A 475 20.73 4.57 -23.61
C ALA A 475 20.69 6.10 -23.46
N ALA A 476 20.72 6.83 -24.59
CA ALA A 476 20.62 8.29 -24.60
C ALA A 476 19.29 8.76 -23.99
N ARG A 477 18.16 8.16 -24.41
CA ARG A 477 16.83 8.45 -23.86
C ARG A 477 16.76 8.17 -22.35
N ALA A 478 17.42 7.11 -21.86
CA ALA A 478 17.47 6.80 -20.44
C ALA A 478 18.28 7.80 -19.60
N LEU A 479 19.24 8.53 -20.19
CA LEU A 479 19.94 9.63 -19.51
C LEU A 479 19.02 10.86 -19.43
N THR A 480 18.51 11.35 -20.55
CA THR A 480 17.62 12.54 -20.62
C THR A 480 16.36 12.41 -19.77
N THR A 481 15.88 11.18 -19.52
CA THR A 481 14.69 10.91 -18.67
C THR A 481 15.02 10.74 -17.18
N ARG A 482 16.31 10.63 -16.82
CA ARG A 482 16.79 10.66 -15.43
C ARG A 482 17.13 12.08 -14.97
N ASP A 483 17.51 12.95 -15.90
CA ASP A 483 17.69 14.38 -15.65
C ASP A 483 16.36 15.00 -15.20
N LEU A 484 16.35 15.58 -14.00
CA LEU A 484 15.15 16.17 -13.41
C LEU A 484 14.92 17.57 -13.97
N ARG A 485 13.80 17.77 -14.69
CA ARG A 485 13.30 19.12 -15.02
C ARG A 485 13.14 19.92 -13.73
N SER A 486 13.93 20.98 -13.58
CA SER A 486 13.70 22.02 -12.58
C SER A 486 12.43 22.80 -12.92
N ARG A 487 11.93 23.56 -11.94
CA ARG A 487 11.11 24.75 -12.22
C ARG A 487 12.00 25.88 -12.75
#